data_AF-A0A1R2BFA4-F1
#
_entry.id   AF-A0A1R2BFA4-F1
#
_cell.length_a   1.000
_cell.length_b   1.000
_cell.length_c   1.000
_cell.angle_alpha   90.00
_cell.angle_beta   90.00
_cell.angle_gamma   90.00
#
_symmetry.space_group_name_H-M   'P 1'
#
loop_
_entity.id
_entity.type
_entity.pdbx_description
1 polymer ?
#
loop_
_entity_poly.entity_id
_entity_poly.type
_entity_poly.pdbx_seq_one_letter_code
_entity_poly.pdbx_strand_id
1 'polypeptide(L)'
;MEFSRALVDVDKALELEPNHIRALVRKGNVHYMLKEYHKSTETFQKVLQLDPNNDEAKEGNQKVMAAINSTSDKPDEEGKRHAMADPEIQGILRYPTIQQVLKDLQEPPNGSQGYLRDPKIMAALSKLAAAGVIRLG
;
A
#
# COMPACT_ATOMS: atom_id res chain seq x y z
N MET A 1 -5.81 -18.04 -10.40
CA MET A 1 -5.04 -16.99 -11.10
C MET A 1 -5.96 -16.09 -11.95
N GLU A 2 -7.09 -15.63 -11.42
CA GLU A 2 -8.01 -14.75 -12.18
C GLU A 2 -7.72 -13.26 -11.95
N PHE A 3 -7.20 -12.91 -10.76
CA PHE A 3 -6.83 -11.54 -10.41
C PHE A 3 -5.70 -10.97 -11.30
N SER A 4 -4.78 -11.82 -11.77
CA SER A 4 -3.71 -11.41 -12.68
C SER A 4 -4.24 -10.99 -14.05
N ARG A 5 -5.34 -11.59 -14.54
CA ARG A 5 -5.95 -11.17 -15.82
C ARG A 5 -6.69 -9.85 -15.66
N ALA A 6 -7.43 -9.69 -14.56
CA ALA A 6 -8.12 -8.44 -14.25
C ALA A 6 -7.14 -7.26 -14.13
N LEU A 7 -5.98 -7.45 -13.49
CA LEU A 7 -4.92 -6.43 -13.47
C LEU A 7 -4.38 -6.13 -14.86
N VAL A 8 -4.09 -7.15 -15.68
CA VAL A 8 -3.57 -6.95 -17.05
C VAL A 8 -4.55 -6.17 -17.93
N ASP A 9 -5.84 -6.47 -17.86
CA ASP A 9 -6.85 -5.77 -18.66
C ASP A 9 -7.02 -4.31 -18.20
N VAL A 10 -6.96 -4.10 -16.88
CA VAL A 10 -7.05 -2.76 -16.29
C VAL A 10 -5.78 -1.95 -16.55
N ASP A 11 -4.60 -2.55 -16.49
CA ASP A 11 -3.32 -1.89 -16.78
C ASP A 11 -3.26 -1.45 -18.25
N LYS A 12 -3.71 -2.28 -19.19
CA LYS A 12 -3.86 -1.88 -20.60
C LYS A 12 -4.80 -0.69 -20.77
N ALA A 13 -5.93 -0.68 -20.05
CA ALA A 13 -6.84 0.46 -20.09
C ALA A 13 -6.19 1.74 -19.55
N LEU A 14 -5.35 1.62 -18.52
CA LEU A 14 -4.61 2.74 -17.92
C LEU A 14 -3.39 3.17 -18.75
N GLU A 15 -2.81 2.29 -19.58
CA GLU A 15 -1.80 2.66 -20.56
C GLU A 15 -2.39 3.57 -21.65
N LEU A 16 -3.64 3.32 -22.06
CA LEU A 16 -4.35 4.14 -23.03
C LEU A 16 -4.91 5.42 -22.41
N GLU A 17 -5.48 5.33 -21.21
CA GLU A 17 -6.05 6.45 -20.47
C GLU A 17 -5.64 6.39 -18.98
N PRO A 18 -4.52 7.04 -18.60
CA PRO A 18 -3.95 6.94 -17.25
C PRO A 18 -4.84 7.44 -16.10
N ASN A 19 -5.88 8.20 -16.44
CA ASN A 19 -6.83 8.81 -15.52
C ASN A 19 -8.25 8.23 -15.65
N HIS A 20 -8.40 7.07 -16.32
CA HIS A 20 -9.69 6.43 -16.46
C HIS A 20 -10.22 5.92 -15.12
N ILE A 21 -11.15 6.69 -14.54
CA ILE A 21 -11.67 6.50 -13.17
C ILE A 21 -12.16 5.07 -12.92
N ARG A 22 -12.99 4.52 -13.81
CA ARG A 22 -13.53 3.15 -13.64
C ARG A 22 -12.44 2.08 -13.67
N ALA A 23 -11.40 2.25 -14.49
CA ALA A 23 -10.27 1.34 -14.51
C ALA A 23 -9.49 1.44 -13.19
N LEU A 24 -9.22 2.65 -12.70
CA LEU A 24 -8.56 2.85 -11.41
C LEU A 24 -9.38 2.26 -10.25
N VAL A 25 -10.68 2.48 -10.18
CA VAL A 25 -11.55 1.87 -9.15
C VAL A 25 -11.48 0.34 -9.21
N ARG A 26 -11.56 -0.25 -10.41
CA ARG A 26 -11.39 -1.69 -10.59
C ARG A 26 -10.01 -2.17 -10.14
N LYS A 27 -8.93 -1.46 -10.47
CA LYS A 27 -7.57 -1.78 -10.01
C LYS A 27 -7.48 -1.79 -8.49
N GLY A 28 -8.04 -0.77 -7.84
CA GLY A 28 -8.11 -0.66 -6.38
C GLY A 28 -8.84 -1.86 -5.76
N ASN A 29 -9.99 -2.23 -6.32
CA ASN A 29 -10.76 -3.40 -5.87
C ASN A 29 -10.00 -4.71 -6.07
N VAL A 30 -9.31 -4.89 -7.20
CA VAL A 30 -8.50 -6.10 -7.44
C VAL A 30 -7.33 -6.17 -6.46
N HIS A 31 -6.64 -5.06 -6.19
CA HIS A 31 -5.59 -5.01 -5.15
C HIS A 31 -6.15 -5.31 -3.76
N TYR A 32 -7.34 -4.83 -3.41
CA TYR A 32 -8.01 -5.18 -2.15
C TYR A 32 -8.28 -6.69 -2.06
N MET A 33 -8.76 -7.31 -3.13
CA MET A 33 -8.98 -8.76 -3.18
C MET A 33 -7.69 -9.57 -3.10
N LEU A 34 -6.60 -9.04 -3.65
CA LEU A 34 -5.24 -9.58 -3.53
C LEU A 34 -4.60 -9.31 -2.16
N LYS A 35 -5.32 -8.62 -1.26
CA LYS A 35 -4.83 -8.17 0.05
C LYS A 35 -3.59 -7.26 -0.06
N GLU A 36 -3.37 -6.66 -1.22
CA GLU A 36 -2.37 -5.61 -1.46
C GLU A 36 -2.95 -4.27 -1.04
N TYR A 37 -3.24 -4.13 0.26
CA TYR A 37 -3.97 -2.98 0.79
C TYR A 37 -3.26 -1.65 0.53
N HIS A 38 -1.92 -1.60 0.58
CA HIS A 38 -1.15 -0.39 0.27
C HIS A 38 -1.40 0.11 -1.16
N LYS A 39 -1.33 -0.78 -2.16
CA LYS A 39 -1.63 -0.44 -3.57
C LYS A 39 -3.08 -0.04 -3.76
N SER A 40 -3.98 -0.74 -3.07
CA SER A 40 -5.41 -0.47 -3.13
C SER A 40 -5.73 0.94 -2.62
N THR A 41 -5.19 1.31 -1.45
CA THR A 41 -5.31 2.67 -0.89
C THR A 41 -4.76 3.72 -1.84
N GLU A 42 -3.55 3.55 -2.37
CA GLU A 42 -2.98 4.52 -3.31
C GLU A 42 -3.84 4.70 -4.57
N THR A 43 -4.37 3.59 -5.09
CA THR A 43 -5.21 3.61 -6.28
C THR A 43 -6.52 4.36 -6.01
N PHE A 44 -7.20 4.08 -4.89
CA PHE A 44 -8.41 4.81 -4.52
C PHE A 44 -8.13 6.27 -4.20
N GLN A 45 -7.01 6.60 -3.54
CA GLN A 45 -6.61 7.99 -3.33
C GLN A 45 -6.39 8.72 -4.66
N LYS A 46 -5.78 8.08 -5.66
CA LYS A 46 -5.65 8.65 -7.01
C LYS A 46 -7.02 8.92 -7.63
N VAL A 47 -7.98 7.99 -7.50
CA VAL A 47 -9.35 8.23 -7.95
C VAL A 47 -9.96 9.44 -7.26
N LEU A 48 -9.85 9.52 -5.93
CA LEU A 48 -10.41 10.63 -5.15
C LEU A 48 -9.73 11.98 -5.42
N GLN A 49 -8.49 11.99 -5.89
CA GLN A 49 -7.83 13.21 -6.37
C GLN A 49 -8.39 13.69 -7.72
N LEU A 50 -8.77 12.75 -8.60
CA LEU A 50 -9.34 13.06 -9.92
C LEU A 50 -10.84 13.35 -9.84
N ASP A 51 -11.56 12.59 -9.02
CA ASP A 51 -12.99 12.71 -8.74
C ASP A 51 -13.24 12.56 -7.21
N PRO A 52 -13.19 13.67 -6.46
CA PRO A 52 -13.43 13.67 -5.02
C PRO A 52 -14.84 13.23 -4.61
N ASN A 53 -15.79 13.19 -5.54
CA ASN A 53 -17.17 12.80 -5.30
C ASN A 53 -17.45 11.34 -5.68
N ASN A 54 -16.42 10.57 -6.03
CA ASN A 54 -16.57 9.18 -6.39
C ASN A 54 -16.91 8.31 -5.17
N ASP A 55 -18.18 7.93 -5.03
CA ASP A 55 -18.65 7.11 -3.90
C ASP A 55 -18.00 5.71 -3.88
N GLU A 56 -17.78 5.11 -5.06
CA GLU A 56 -17.19 3.78 -5.17
C GLU A 56 -15.74 3.77 -4.66
N ALA A 57 -14.96 4.81 -4.95
CA ALA A 57 -13.61 4.96 -4.43
C ALA A 57 -13.57 5.28 -2.94
N LYS A 58 -14.52 6.07 -2.42
CA LYS A 58 -14.64 6.33 -0.98
C LYS A 58 -14.94 5.04 -0.22
N GLU A 59 -15.93 4.29 -0.68
CA GLU A 59 -16.33 3.02 -0.09
C GLU A 59 -15.19 1.99 -0.17
N GLY A 60 -14.53 1.89 -1.33
CA GLY A 60 -13.35 1.05 -1.52
C GLY A 60 -12.23 1.38 -0.55
N ASN A 61 -11.88 2.67 -0.43
CA ASN A 61 -10.83 3.11 0.49
C ASN A 61 -11.21 2.85 1.96
N GLN A 62 -12.46 3.03 2.35
CA GLN A 62 -12.94 2.71 3.70
C GLN A 62 -12.84 1.20 4.00
N LYS A 63 -13.21 0.35 3.05
CA LYS A 63 -13.07 -1.12 3.19
C LYS A 63 -11.61 -1.52 3.38
N VAL A 64 -10.70 -0.93 2.59
CA VAL A 64 -9.26 -1.18 2.70
C VAL A 64 -8.75 -0.77 4.08
N MET A 65 -9.09 0.42 4.56
CA MET A 65 -8.68 0.90 5.89
C MET A 65 -9.22 0.02 7.01
N ALA A 66 -10.47 -0.44 6.92
CA ALA A 66 -11.04 -1.38 7.87
C ALA A 66 -10.31 -2.74 7.86
N ALA A 67 -9.92 -3.23 6.68
CA ALA A 67 -9.15 -4.46 6.54
C ALA A 67 -7.74 -4.32 7.13
N ILE A 68 -7.03 -3.22 6.85
CA ILE A 68 -5.72 -2.91 7.45
C ILE A 68 -5.84 -2.94 8.98
N ASN A 69 -6.79 -2.19 9.53
CA ASN A 69 -7.02 -2.12 10.98
C ASN A 69 -7.36 -3.48 11.60
N SER A 70 -8.11 -4.32 10.88
CA SER A 70 -8.47 -5.68 11.34
C SER A 70 -7.29 -6.66 11.24
N THR A 71 -6.39 -6.46 10.27
CA THR A 71 -5.18 -7.29 10.07
C THR A 71 -4.01 -6.89 10.98
N SER A 72 -4.06 -5.71 11.61
CA SER A 72 -3.06 -5.31 12.63
C SER A 72 -2.91 -6.35 13.76
N ASP A 73 -4.01 -7.05 14.08
CA ASP A 73 -4.07 -8.05 15.15
C ASP A 73 -3.51 -9.42 14.72
N LYS A 74 -3.64 -9.77 13.43
CA LYS A 74 -3.17 -11.04 12.86
C LYS A 74 -2.43 -10.81 11.54
N PRO A 75 -1.11 -11.02 11.47
CA PRO A 75 -0.38 -10.87 10.22
C PRO A 75 -0.93 -11.87 9.20
N ASP A 76 -1.56 -11.34 8.17
CA ASP A 76 -1.97 -12.15 7.03
C ASP A 76 -0.70 -12.53 6.26
N GLU A 77 -0.25 -13.76 6.45
CA GLU A 77 0.96 -14.31 5.80
C GLU A 77 0.90 -14.19 4.28
N GLU A 78 -0.30 -14.23 3.70
CA GLU A 78 -0.52 -14.04 2.27
C GLU A 78 -0.29 -12.58 1.85
N GLY A 79 -0.91 -11.61 2.50
CA GLY A 79 -0.65 -10.18 2.29
C GLY A 79 0.82 -9.81 2.49
N LYS A 80 1.48 -10.34 3.52
CA LYS A 80 2.92 -10.16 3.76
C LYS A 80 3.78 -10.78 2.66
N ARG A 81 3.43 -11.97 2.16
CA ARG A 81 4.13 -12.60 1.04
C ARG A 81 3.98 -11.80 -0.25
N HIS A 82 2.77 -11.33 -0.56
CA HIS A 82 2.52 -10.48 -1.72
C HIS A 82 3.26 -9.14 -1.61
N ALA A 83 3.25 -8.52 -0.43
CA ALA A 83 4.03 -7.34 -0.13
C ALA A 83 5.53 -7.58 -0.30
N MET A 84 6.09 -8.68 0.22
CA MET A 84 7.51 -8.99 0.05
C MET A 84 7.88 -9.35 -1.40
N ALA A 85 6.91 -9.80 -2.21
CA ALA A 85 7.08 -10.01 -3.64
C ALA A 85 6.97 -8.71 -4.47
N ASP A 86 6.51 -7.62 -3.86
CA ASP A 86 6.37 -6.32 -4.51
C ASP A 86 7.75 -5.67 -4.71
N PRO A 87 8.16 -5.37 -5.96
CA PRO A 87 9.44 -4.72 -6.23
C PRO A 87 9.56 -3.34 -5.57
N GLU A 88 8.45 -2.64 -5.35
CA GLU A 88 8.46 -1.36 -4.63
C GLU A 88 8.82 -1.55 -3.16
N ILE A 89 8.21 -2.52 -2.49
CA ILE A 89 8.49 -2.89 -1.10
C ILE A 89 9.92 -3.39 -0.94
N GLN A 90 10.39 -4.24 -1.87
CA GLN A 90 11.79 -4.67 -1.89
C GLN A 90 12.75 -3.50 -2.10
N GLY A 91 12.41 -2.55 -2.99
CA GLY A 91 13.16 -1.32 -3.17
C GLY A 91 13.25 -0.53 -1.86
N ILE A 92 12.13 -0.39 -1.16
CA ILE A 92 12.06 0.27 0.15
C ILE A 92 12.98 -0.40 1.17
N LEU A 93 12.90 -1.73 1.31
CA LEU A 93 13.71 -2.52 2.24
C LEU A 93 15.20 -2.53 1.89
N ARG A 94 15.56 -2.29 0.64
CA ARG A 94 16.96 -2.19 0.18
C ARG A 94 17.57 -0.83 0.44
N TYR A 95 16.79 0.20 0.78
CA TYR A 95 17.37 1.50 1.11
C TYR A 95 18.12 1.44 2.44
N PRO A 96 19.41 1.83 2.47
CA PRO A 96 20.22 1.78 3.68
C PRO A 96 19.62 2.65 4.80
N THR A 97 18.99 3.77 4.43
CA THR A 97 18.30 4.64 5.39
C THR A 97 17.11 3.95 6.06
N ILE A 98 16.30 3.19 5.29
CA ILE A 98 15.16 2.46 5.86
C ILE A 98 15.63 1.33 6.76
N GLN A 99 16.68 0.60 6.35
CA GLN A 99 17.28 -0.44 7.19
C GLN A 99 17.80 0.11 8.51
N GLN A 100 18.47 1.27 8.47
CA GLN A 100 18.95 1.94 9.68
C GLN A 100 17.79 2.35 10.57
N VAL A 101 16.73 2.94 10.01
CA VAL A 101 15.52 3.34 10.76
C VAL A 101 14.82 2.15 11.41
N LEU A 102 14.67 1.05 10.68
CA LEU A 102 14.07 -0.18 11.21
C LEU A 102 14.90 -0.77 12.35
N LYS A 103 16.23 -0.62 12.30
CA LYS A 103 17.14 -1.04 13.37
C LYS A 103 17.05 -0.10 14.58
N ASP A 104 17.11 1.21 14.36
CA ASP A 104 17.01 2.23 15.40
C ASP A 104 15.64 2.18 16.12
N LEU A 105 14.56 1.85 15.41
CA LEU A 105 13.23 1.60 16.00
C LEU A 105 13.20 0.37 16.92
N GLN A 106 14.05 -0.63 16.67
CA GLN A 106 14.16 -1.83 17.49
C GLN A 106 15.14 -1.66 18.67
N GLU A 107 16.07 -0.70 18.58
CA GLU A 107 17.12 -0.44 19.58
C GLU A 107 16.83 0.85 20.39
N PRO A 108 16.27 0.78 21.61
CA PRO A 108 16.18 1.94 22.50
C PRO A 108 17.58 2.40 22.96
N PRO A 109 17.84 3.71 23.19
CA PRO A 109 16.88 4.82 23.38
C PRO A 109 16.75 5.78 22.18
N ASN A 110 17.46 5.53 21.08
CA ASN A 110 17.47 6.41 19.91
C ASN A 110 16.26 6.10 19.02
N GLY A 111 15.06 6.49 19.48
CA GLY A 111 13.87 6.46 18.65
C GLY A 111 14.13 7.24 17.36
N SER A 112 13.71 6.68 16.23
CA SER A 112 13.92 7.15 14.85
C SER A 112 13.32 8.55 14.51
N GLN A 113 13.12 9.41 15.51
CA GLN A 113 12.48 10.73 15.44
C GLN A 113 13.07 11.65 14.37
N GLY A 114 14.38 11.58 14.10
CA GLY A 114 15.01 12.37 13.04
C GLY A 114 14.56 11.96 11.64
N TYR A 115 14.32 10.67 11.43
CA TYR A 115 13.94 10.10 10.14
C TYR A 115 12.44 10.20 9.88
N LEU A 116 11.62 10.21 10.92
CA LEU A 116 10.17 10.48 10.82
C LEU A 116 9.87 11.90 10.32
N ARG A 117 10.88 12.79 10.26
CA ARG A 117 10.75 14.12 9.64
C ARG A 117 10.85 14.10 8.13
N ASP A 118 11.44 13.06 7.53
CA ASP A 118 11.50 12.95 6.07
C ASP A 118 10.19 12.32 5.56
N PRO A 119 9.41 13.04 4.74
CA PRO A 119 8.14 12.53 4.21
C PRO A 119 8.35 11.27 3.35
N LYS A 120 9.52 11.09 2.73
CA LYS A 120 9.83 9.90 1.94
C LYS A 120 10.02 8.68 2.82
N ILE A 121 10.72 8.84 3.95
CA ILE A 121 10.93 7.76 4.91
C ILE A 121 9.61 7.40 5.58
N MET A 122 8.83 8.40 6.02
CA MET A 122 7.51 8.16 6.59
C MET A 122 6.57 7.43 5.64
N ALA A 123 6.52 7.86 4.37
CA ALA A 123 5.71 7.17 3.36
C ALA A 123 6.19 5.73 3.18
N ALA A 124 7.50 5.49 3.11
CA ALA A 124 8.07 4.16 3.00
C ALA A 124 7.72 3.25 4.20
N LEU A 125 7.87 3.74 5.43
CA LEU A 125 7.52 2.98 6.64
C LEU A 125 6.01 2.73 6.72
N SER A 126 5.20 3.73 6.40
CA SER A 126 3.75 3.60 6.34
C SER A 126 3.33 2.54 5.31
N LYS A 127 3.96 2.51 4.13
CA LYS A 127 3.74 1.47 3.13
C LYS A 127 4.12 0.08 3.65
N LEU A 128 5.29 -0.06 4.27
CA LEU A 128 5.71 -1.34 4.86
C LEU A 128 4.75 -1.82 5.96
N ALA A 129 4.23 -0.90 6.77
CA ALA A 129 3.26 -1.20 7.82
C ALA A 129 1.89 -1.57 7.25
N ALA A 130 1.39 -0.80 6.27
CA ALA A 130 0.14 -1.08 5.57
C ALA A 130 0.19 -2.40 4.79
N ALA A 131 1.38 -2.78 4.34
CA ALA A 131 1.65 -4.04 3.69
C ALA A 131 1.87 -5.22 4.68
N GLY A 132 1.77 -4.97 5.99
CA GLY A 132 1.91 -5.99 7.03
C GLY A 132 3.33 -6.53 7.20
N VAL A 133 4.33 -5.87 6.63
CA VAL A 133 5.74 -6.28 6.68
C VAL A 133 6.37 -5.90 8.02
N ILE A 134 6.01 -4.74 8.56
CA ILE A 134 6.50 -4.20 9.83
C ILE A 134 5.34 -3.77 10.73
N ARG A 135 5.57 -3.69 12.04
CA ARG A 135 4.63 -3.08 13.00
C ARG A 135 5.16 -1.73 13.42
N LEU A 136 4.39 -0.67 13.20
CA LEU A 136 4.60 0.62 13.85
C LEU A 136 3.82 0.55 15.17
N GLY A 137 4.56 0.35 16.26
CA GLY A 137 4.03 0.27 17.63
C GLY A 137 3.84 1.64 18.26
#